data_AF-A0A536L4A1-F1
#
_entry.id   AF-A0A536L4A1-F1
#
_cell.length_a   1.000
_cell.length_b   1.000
_cell.length_c   1.000
_cell.angle_alpha   90.00
_cell.angle_beta   90.00
_cell.angle_gamma   90.00
#
_symmetry.space_group_name_H-M   'P 1'
#
loop_
_entity.id
_entity.type
_entity.pdbx_description
1 polymer ?
#
loop_
_entity_poly.entity_id
_entity_poly.type
_entity_poly.pdbx_seq_one_letter_code
_entity_poly.pdbx_strand_id
1 'polypeptide(L)'
;MLVPILALVACEVDLTLTAGAIGIGMRRSSLAATVAATGLISSVFAAAIFLVWILWFVAPACVAGGTCPGQSELSRPYAYLAAGAVAQWGWMLAVALATRRQTRERRRMRVSTEV
;
A
#
# COMPACT_ATOMS: atom_id res chain seq x y z
N MET A 1 -16.88 -11.75 -12.41
CA MET A 1 -16.07 -11.82 -11.17
C MET A 1 -14.56 -11.91 -11.41
N LEU A 2 -14.09 -12.35 -12.59
CA LEU A 2 -12.66 -12.49 -12.89
C LEU A 2 -11.92 -11.14 -12.96
N VAL A 3 -12.56 -10.11 -13.52
CA VAL A 3 -12.00 -8.76 -13.69
C VAL A 3 -11.59 -8.08 -12.36
N PRO A 4 -12.45 -7.98 -11.33
CA PRO A 4 -12.03 -7.36 -10.06
C PRO A 4 -10.94 -8.16 -9.33
N ILE A 5 -10.93 -9.50 -9.46
CA ILE A 5 -9.88 -10.33 -8.86
C ILE A 5 -8.54 -10.06 -9.53
N LEU A 6 -8.50 -10.02 -10.87
CA LEU A 6 -7.29 -9.67 -11.63
C LEU A 6 -6.78 -8.27 -11.28
N ALA A 7 -7.68 -7.29 -11.12
CA ALA A 7 -7.31 -5.94 -10.72
C ALA A 7 -6.69 -5.90 -9.31
N LEU A 8 -7.27 -6.62 -8.35
CA LEU A 8 -6.71 -6.74 -6.99
C LEU A 8 -5.32 -7.38 -7.02
N VAL A 9 -5.15 -8.49 -7.75
CA VAL A 9 -3.85 -9.15 -7.89
C VAL A 9 -2.82 -8.22 -8.54
N ALA A 10 -3.20 -7.49 -9.59
CA ALA A 10 -2.30 -6.53 -10.24
C ALA A 10 -1.87 -5.41 -9.27
N CYS A 11 -2.80 -4.87 -8.47
CA CYS A 11 -2.48 -3.88 -7.45
C CYS A 11 -1.54 -4.43 -6.38
N GLU A 12 -1.76 -5.66 -5.91
CA GLU A 12 -0.87 -6.30 -4.93
C GLU A 12 0.54 -6.51 -5.48
N VAL A 13 0.66 -6.93 -6.74
CA VAL A 13 1.95 -7.08 -7.42
C VAL A 13 2.66 -5.74 -7.51
N ASP A 14 1.96 -4.68 -7.93
CA ASP A 14 2.56 -3.36 -8.09
C ASP A 14 3.02 -2.76 -6.75
N LEU A 15 2.22 -2.91 -5.69
CA LEU A 15 2.58 -2.47 -4.34
C LEU A 15 3.74 -3.27 -3.76
N THR A 16 3.80 -4.57 -4.05
CA THR A 16 4.91 -5.44 -3.64
C THR A 16 6.20 -5.07 -4.38
N LEU A 17 6.14 -4.80 -5.68
CA LEU A 17 7.26 -4.32 -6.48
C LEU A 17 7.75 -2.95 -5.98
N THR A 18 6.82 -2.05 -5.69
CA THR A 18 7.11 -0.72 -5.14
C THR A 18 7.80 -0.83 -3.78
N ALA A 19 7.31 -1.70 -2.89
CA ALA A 19 7.95 -1.98 -1.60
C ALA A 19 9.37 -2.55 -1.77
N GLY A 20 9.57 -3.45 -2.74
CA GLY A 20 10.90 -3.96 -3.06
C GLY A 20 11.85 -2.88 -3.57
N ALA A 21 11.37 -2.00 -4.45
CA ALA A 21 12.14 -0.86 -4.95
C ALA A 21 12.55 0.09 -3.82
N ILE A 22 11.66 0.37 -2.87
CA ILE A 22 11.95 1.14 -1.65
C ILE A 22 13.05 0.46 -0.84
N GLY A 23 12.95 -0.85 -0.60
CA GLY A 23 13.95 -1.61 0.18
C GLY A 23 15.35 -1.57 -0.45
N ILE A 24 15.43 -1.69 -1.78
CA ILE A 24 16.68 -1.64 -2.55
C ILE A 24 17.25 -0.22 -2.61
N GLY A 25 16.40 0.77 -2.91
CA GLY A 25 16.76 2.17 -3.08
C GLY A 25 17.18 2.82 -1.76
N MET A 26 16.47 2.52 -0.67
CA MET A 26 16.71 3.10 0.66
C MET A 26 17.64 2.25 1.53
N ARG A 27 18.42 1.32 0.96
CA ARG A 27 19.27 0.39 1.72
C ARG A 27 20.26 1.07 2.70
N ARG A 28 20.71 2.28 2.35
CA ARG A 28 21.63 3.12 3.15
C ARG A 28 20.92 4.16 4.03
N SER A 29 19.61 4.40 3.82
CA SER A 29 18.84 5.38 4.59
C SER A 29 18.50 4.87 6.00
N SER A 30 17.90 5.70 6.85
CA SER A 30 17.41 5.26 8.17
C SER A 30 16.23 4.28 8.03
N LEU A 31 15.93 3.52 9.09
CA LEU A 31 14.73 2.65 9.10
C LEU A 31 13.45 3.50 9.13
N ALA A 32 13.48 4.63 9.84
CA ALA A 32 12.39 5.59 9.88
C ALA A 32 12.01 6.11 8.49
N ALA A 33 12.99 6.34 7.61
CA ALA A 33 12.71 6.77 6.25
C ALA A 33 12.02 5.68 5.40
N THR A 34 12.37 4.40 5.60
CA THR A 34 11.66 3.27 4.95
C THR A 34 10.21 3.17 5.45
N VAL A 35 10.01 3.31 6.78
CA VAL A 35 8.68 3.32 7.40
C VAL A 35 7.82 4.46 6.85
N ALA A 36 8.39 5.67 6.75
CA ALA A 36 7.69 6.84 6.21
C ALA A 36 7.34 6.64 4.73
N ALA A 37 8.27 6.11 3.93
CA ALA A 37 8.03 5.87 2.50
C ALA A 37 6.92 4.84 2.26
N THR A 38 6.94 3.69 2.95
CA THR A 38 5.87 2.69 2.80
C THR A 38 4.54 3.20 3.35
N GLY A 39 4.57 3.99 4.44
CA GLY A 39 3.38 4.61 5.02
C GLY A 39 2.72 5.62 4.07
N LEU A 40 3.52 6.47 3.43
CA LEU A 40 3.04 7.45 2.46
C LEU A 40 2.39 6.78 1.23
N ILE A 41 3.00 5.73 0.70
CA ILE A 41 2.44 5.05 -0.48
C ILE A 41 1.15 4.32 -0.11
N SER A 42 1.13 3.64 1.04
CA SER A 42 -0.06 2.95 1.51
C SER A 42 -1.22 3.93 1.78
N SER A 43 -0.95 5.11 2.35
CA SER A 43 -2.00 6.12 2.59
C SER A 43 -2.53 6.71 1.27
N VAL A 44 -1.66 7.00 0.30
CA VAL A 44 -2.06 7.45 -1.04
C VAL A 44 -2.91 6.39 -1.74
N PHE A 45 -2.52 5.12 -1.66
CA PHE A 45 -3.28 4.02 -2.23
C PHE A 45 -4.67 3.86 -1.59
N ALA A 46 -4.74 3.92 -0.26
CA ALA A 46 -6.01 3.89 0.46
C ALA A 46 -6.91 5.07 0.06
N ALA A 47 -6.36 6.27 -0.06
CA ALA A 47 -7.11 7.44 -0.53
C ALA A 47 -7.62 7.26 -1.96
N ALA A 48 -6.83 6.68 -2.86
CA ALA A 48 -7.24 6.42 -4.24
C ALA A 48 -8.40 5.41 -4.31
N ILE A 49 -8.33 4.31 -3.58
CA ILE A 49 -9.44 3.34 -3.47
C ILE A 49 -10.69 4.02 -2.93
N PHE A 50 -10.54 4.83 -1.87
CA PHE A 50 -11.66 5.51 -1.25
C PHE A 50 -12.33 6.50 -2.20
N LEU A 51 -11.55 7.27 -2.97
CA LEU A 51 -12.06 8.18 -3.98
C LEU A 51 -12.82 7.44 -5.09
N VAL A 52 -12.28 6.32 -5.58
CA VAL A 52 -12.97 5.47 -6.57
C VAL A 52 -14.29 4.97 -5.99
N TRP A 53 -14.29 4.49 -4.74
CA TRP A 53 -15.52 4.03 -4.09
C TRP A 53 -16.56 5.15 -3.95
N ILE A 54 -16.16 6.36 -3.53
CA ILE A 54 -17.06 7.52 -3.47
C ILE A 54 -17.65 7.82 -4.84
N LEU A 55 -16.80 7.90 -5.88
CA LEU A 55 -17.22 8.30 -7.22
C LEU A 55 -18.15 7.28 -7.85
N TRP A 56 -17.94 5.99 -7.58
CA TRP A 56 -18.69 4.91 -8.22
C TRP A 56 -19.97 4.52 -7.50
N PHE A 57 -20.02 4.70 -6.17
CA PHE A 57 -21.15 4.23 -5.35
C PHE A 57 -21.86 5.37 -4.62
N VAL A 58 -21.13 6.29 -3.97
CA VAL A 58 -21.74 7.33 -3.13
C VAL A 58 -22.29 8.48 -3.95
N ALA A 59 -21.48 9.02 -4.87
CA ALA A 59 -21.90 10.16 -5.70
C ALA A 59 -23.12 9.85 -6.58
N PRO A 60 -23.21 8.68 -7.26
CA PRO A 60 -24.40 8.34 -8.04
C PRO A 60 -25.64 8.14 -7.17
N ALA A 61 -25.50 7.53 -5.98
CA ALA A 61 -26.60 7.34 -5.04
C ALA A 61 -27.14 8.69 -4.51
N CYS A 62 -26.25 9.62 -4.19
CA CYS A 62 -26.60 10.99 -3.80
C CYS A 62 -27.34 11.74 -4.91
N VAL A 63 -26.82 11.70 -6.14
CA VAL A 63 -27.35 12.48 -7.27
C VAL A 63 -28.65 11.89 -7.82
N ALA A 64 -28.76 10.56 -7.90
CA ALA A 64 -29.93 9.90 -8.48
C ALA A 64 -31.04 9.61 -7.44
N GLY A 65 -30.70 9.41 -6.17
CA GLY A 65 -31.64 9.02 -5.11
C GLY A 65 -32.00 10.11 -4.11
N GLY A 66 -31.29 11.24 -4.10
CA GLY A 66 -31.52 12.36 -3.18
C GLY A 66 -31.19 12.08 -1.71
N THR A 67 -30.75 10.86 -1.38
CA THR A 67 -30.32 10.46 -0.04
C THR A 67 -28.80 10.32 0.00
N CYS A 68 -28.14 11.28 0.64
CA CYS A 68 -26.71 11.17 0.91
C CYS A 68 -26.46 10.52 2.27
N PRO A 69 -25.51 9.56 2.36
CA PRO A 69 -25.19 8.92 3.63
C PRO A 69 -24.60 9.96 4.60
N GLY A 70 -25.15 9.99 5.82
CA GLY A 70 -24.64 10.82 6.91
C GLY A 70 -23.32 10.29 7.48
N GLN A 71 -22.67 11.08 8.34
CA GLN A 71 -21.39 10.67 8.95
C GLN A 71 -21.46 9.32 9.71
N SER A 72 -22.59 9.03 10.35
CA SER A 72 -22.81 7.76 11.06
C SER A 72 -22.74 6.55 10.13
N GLU A 73 -23.26 6.66 8.90
CA GLU A 73 -23.27 5.59 7.91
C GLU A 73 -21.90 5.36 7.26
N LEU A 74 -21.10 6.42 7.14
CA LEU A 74 -19.75 6.37 6.58
C LEU A 74 -18.70 5.85 7.57
N SER A 75 -19.00 5.83 8.88
CA SER A 75 -18.07 5.42 9.94
C SER A 75 -17.51 3.99 9.76
N ARG A 76 -18.35 3.04 9.33
CA ARG A 76 -17.95 1.65 9.05
C ARG A 76 -17.03 1.54 7.83
N PRO A 77 -17.39 2.09 6.65
CA PRO A 77 -16.48 2.15 5.51
C PRO A 77 -15.12 2.77 5.85
N TYR A 78 -15.09 3.85 6.63
CA TYR A 78 -13.83 4.45 7.09
C TYR A 78 -13.00 3.51 7.95
N ALA A 79 -13.62 2.79 8.89
CA ALA A 79 -12.93 1.82 9.73
C ALA A 79 -12.31 0.67 8.90
N TYR A 80 -13.04 0.15 7.90
CA TYR A 80 -12.52 -0.87 6.99
C TYR A 80 -11.38 -0.35 6.12
N LEU A 81 -11.51 0.88 5.60
CA LEU A 81 -10.45 1.53 4.84
C LEU A 81 -9.18 1.68 5.68
N ALA A 82 -9.30 2.16 6.92
CA ALA A 82 -8.19 2.33 7.83
C ALA A 82 -7.52 0.98 8.17
N ALA A 83 -8.31 -0.05 8.48
CA ALA A 83 -7.78 -1.39 8.75
C ALA A 83 -7.05 -1.98 7.52
N GLY A 84 -7.63 -1.82 6.32
CA GLY A 84 -7.01 -2.24 5.07
C GLY A 84 -5.71 -1.48 4.77
N ALA A 85 -5.69 -0.17 5.00
CA ALA A 85 -4.50 0.66 4.84
C ALA A 85 -3.37 0.21 5.79
N VAL A 86 -3.68 -0.05 7.06
CA VAL A 86 -2.69 -0.54 8.03
C VAL A 86 -2.14 -1.91 7.63
N ALA A 87 -3.01 -2.83 7.20
CA ALA A 87 -2.60 -4.15 6.71
C ALA A 87 -1.67 -4.03 5.50
N GLN A 88 -2.03 -3.17 4.53
CA GLN A 88 -1.24 -2.96 3.33
C GLN A 88 0.11 -2.30 3.63
N TRP A 89 0.12 -1.31 4.51
CA TRP A 89 1.34 -0.70 5.00
C TRP A 89 2.27 -1.73 5.67
N GLY A 90 1.71 -2.58 6.53
CA GLY A 90 2.45 -3.66 7.19
C GLY A 90 3.08 -4.63 6.20
N TRP A 91 2.33 -5.04 5.18
CA TRP A 91 2.84 -5.89 4.10
C TRP A 91 3.99 -5.24 3.33
N MET A 92 3.80 -4.00 2.88
CA MET A 92 4.83 -3.23 2.17
C MET A 92 6.08 -3.05 3.02
N LEU A 93 5.93 -2.76 4.32
CA LEU A 93 7.04 -2.62 5.23
C LEU A 93 7.82 -3.93 5.38
N ALA A 94 7.13 -5.07 5.51
CA ALA A 94 7.77 -6.38 5.60
C ALA A 94 8.59 -6.69 4.34
N VAL A 95 8.03 -6.46 3.15
CA VAL A 95 8.72 -6.67 1.86
C VAL A 95 9.92 -5.73 1.71
N ALA A 96 9.77 -4.45 2.05
CA ALA A 96 10.86 -3.47 1.99
C ALA A 96 12.02 -3.81 2.94
N LEU A 97 11.70 -4.32 4.14
CA LEU A 97 12.72 -4.75 5.10
C LEU A 97 13.41 -6.06 4.66
N ALA A 98 12.67 -7.02 4.14
CA ALA A 98 13.21 -8.28 3.64
C ALA A 98 14.19 -8.05 2.47
N THR A 99 13.78 -7.26 1.47
CA THR A 99 14.62 -6.91 0.32
C THR A 99 15.87 -6.12 0.74
N ARG A 100 15.72 -5.21 1.71
CA ARG A 100 16.85 -4.47 2.28
C ARG A 100 17.87 -5.38 2.98
N ARG A 101 17.42 -6.40 3.73
CA ARG A 101 18.29 -7.39 4.37
C ARG A 101 19.05 -8.22 3.34
N GLN A 102 18.32 -8.81 2.38
CA GLN A 102 18.93 -9.61 1.31
C GLN A 102 19.98 -8.81 0.51
N THR A 103 19.70 -7.54 0.21
CA THR A 103 20.65 -6.67 -0.51
C THR A 103 21.93 -6.42 0.29
N ARG A 104 21.81 -6.26 1.61
CA ARG A 104 22.98 -6.10 2.50
C ARG A 104 23.81 -7.36 2.60
N GLU A 105 23.17 -8.52 2.72
CA GLU A 105 23.83 -9.83 2.77
C GLU A 105 24.58 -10.14 1.48
N ARG A 106 23.95 -9.94 0.31
CA ARG A 106 24.60 -10.13 -0.99
C ARG A 106 25.84 -9.25 -1.16
N ARG A 107 25.80 -8.02 -0.65
CA ARG A 107 26.98 -7.13 -0.67
C ARG A 107 28.11 -7.64 0.22
N ARG A 108 27.79 -8.19 1.39
CA ARG A 108 28.81 -8.79 2.28
C ARG A 108 29.47 -10.00 1.65
N MET A 109 28.69 -10.89 1.03
CA MET A 109 29.22 -12.07 0.34
C MET A 109 30.16 -11.69 -0.81
N ARG A 110 29.79 -10.71 -1.65
CA ARG A 110 30.69 -10.22 -2.73
C ARG A 110 32.01 -9.68 -2.22
N VAL A 111 32.00 -8.91 -1.14
CA VAL A 111 33.23 -8.37 -0.55
C VAL A 111 34.12 -9.49 -0.01
N SER A 112 33.53 -10.57 0.53
CA SER A 112 34.29 -11.72 1.05
C SER A 112 34.93 -12.59 -0.04
N THR A 113 34.44 -12.55 -1.28
CA THR A 113 35.03 -13.31 -2.42
C THR A 113 36.11 -12.54 -3.16
N GLU A 114 36.27 -11.23 -2.89
CA GLU A 114 37.28 -10.37 -3.51
C GLU A 114 38.55 -10.22 -2.65
N VAL A 115 38.57 -10.80 -1.45
CA VAL A 115 39.72 -10.84 -0.51
C VAL A 115 40.29 -12.25 -0.49
#